data_AF-A0A7U9RGH2-F1
#
_entry.id   AF-A0A7U9RGH2-F1
#
_cell.length_a   1.000
_cell.length_b   1.000
_cell.length_c   1.000
_cell.angle_alpha   90.00
_cell.angle_beta   90.00
_cell.angle_gamma   90.00
#
_symmetry.space_group_name_H-M   'P 1'
#
loop_
_entity.id
_entity.type
_entity.pdbx_description
1 polymer ?
#
loop_
_entity_poly.entity_id
_entity_poly.type
_entity_poly.pdbx_seq_one_letter_code
_entity_poly.pdbx_strand_id
1 'polypeptide(L)' 'MQILRGTKREITLMQWNEQLEKAKKRLEDSKECYRRFGDEDSKQWIIEDEQKVAEIEHQIKEVIAYMDTNCIQ' A
#
# COMPACT_ATOMS: atom_id res chain seq x y z
N MET A 1 -14.49 -15.55 5.09
CA MET A 1 -13.97 -15.42 3.72
C MET A 1 -14.95 -14.58 2.92
N GLN A 2 -14.60 -13.35 2.55
CA GLN A 2 -15.39 -12.59 1.58
C GLN A 2 -15.00 -13.09 0.19
N ILE A 3 -15.97 -13.64 -0.56
CA ILE A 3 -15.77 -14.00 -1.96
C ILE A 3 -15.82 -12.67 -2.73
N LEU A 4 -14.65 -12.16 -3.13
CA LEU A 4 -14.55 -11.00 -4.00
C LEU A 4 -15.19 -11.37 -5.35
N ARG A 5 -16.25 -10.65 -5.74
CA ARG A 5 -16.94 -10.82 -7.03
C ARG A 5 -16.49 -9.69 -7.95
N GLY A 6 -15.89 -10.03 -9.09
CA GLY A 6 -15.32 -9.09 -10.05
C GLY A 6 -14.39 -9.80 -11.03
N THR A 7 -13.81 -9.08 -11.98
CA THR A 7 -12.79 -9.65 -12.87
C THR A 7 -11.48 -9.92 -12.13
N LYS A 8 -10.57 -10.69 -12.73
CA LYS A 8 -9.27 -11.01 -12.09
C LYS A 8 -8.47 -9.73 -11.84
N ARG A 9 -8.57 -8.76 -12.76
CA ARG A 9 -8.00 -7.42 -12.62
C ARG A 9 -8.59 -6.69 -11.42
N GLU A 10 -9.92 -6.58 -11.34
CA GLU A 10 -10.60 -5.87 -10.24
C GLU A 10 -10.24 -6.45 -8.87
N ILE A 11 -10.27 -7.78 -8.73
CA ILE A 11 -9.94 -8.46 -7.48
C ILE A 11 -8.49 -8.16 -7.07
N THR A 12 -7.56 -8.25 -8.03
CA THR A 12 -6.14 -8.02 -7.76
C THR A 12 -5.89 -6.56 -7.37
N LEU A 13 -6.49 -5.61 -8.09
CA LEU A 13 -6.36 -4.18 -7.77
C LEU A 13 -7.00 -3.84 -6.43
N MET A 14 -8.15 -4.44 -6.08
CA MET A 14 -8.74 -4.29 -4.75
C MET A 14 -7.81 -4.79 -3.64
N GLN A 15 -7.19 -5.96 -3.82
CA GLN A 15 -6.25 -6.50 -2.82
C GLN A 15 -5.04 -5.60 -2.64
N TRP A 16 -4.46 -5.11 -3.73
CA TRP A 16 -3.34 -4.17 -3.66
C TRP A 16 -3.75 -2.82 -3.06
N ASN A 17 -4.94 -2.31 -3.40
CA ASN A 17 -5.46 -1.09 -2.80
C ASN A 17 -5.65 -1.24 -1.29
N GLU A 18 -6.19 -2.39 -0.83
CA GLU A 18 -6.32 -2.66 0.61
C GLU A 18 -4.96 -2.70 1.31
N GLN A 19 -3.92 -3.26 0.67
CA GLN A 19 -2.57 -3.21 1.22
C GLN A 19 -2.00 -1.80 1.26
N LEU A 20 -2.22 -1.01 0.20
CA LEU A 20 -1.79 0.38 0.13
C LEU A 20 -2.47 1.23 1.22
N GLU A 21 -3.77 1.06 1.43
CA GLU A 21 -4.51 1.76 2.48
C GLU A 21 -4.02 1.38 3.88
N LYS A 22 -3.73 0.09 4.12
CA LYS A 22 -3.11 -0.36 5.39
C LYS A 22 -1.75 0.28 5.61
N ALA A 23 -0.91 0.35 4.58
CA ALA A 23 0.40 0.98 4.67
C ALA A 23 0.31 2.50 4.93
N LYS A 24 -0.60 3.20 4.23
CA LYS A 24 -0.87 4.62 4.45
C LYS A 24 -1.39 4.90 5.86
N LYS A 25 -2.28 4.05 6.37
CA LYS A 25 -2.79 4.16 7.75
C LYS A 25 -1.67 3.95 8.78
N ARG A 26 -0.76 3.00 8.52
CA ARG A 26 0.43 2.80 9.37
C ARG A 26 1.34 4.02 9.38
N LEU A 27 1.59 4.60 8.22
CA LEU A 27 2.38 5.81 8.10
C LEU A 27 1.76 6.99 8.86
N GLU A 28 0.43 7.14 8.79
CA GLU A 28 -0.29 8.16 9.55
C GLU A 28 -0.18 7.94 11.06
N ASP A 29 -0.28 6.70 11.53
CA ASP A 29 -0.09 6.32 12.93
C ASP A 29 1.34 6.61 13.42
N SER A 30 2.35 6.27 12.61
CA SER A 30 3.76 6.59 12.86
C SER A 30 3.98 8.12 12.93
N LYS A 31 3.33 8.90 12.05
CA LYS A 31 3.35 10.38 12.09
C LYS A 31 2.66 10.93 13.34
N GLU A 32 1.54 10.34 13.75
CA GLU A 32 0.84 10.73 14.99
C GLU A 32 1.67 10.40 16.24
N CYS A 33 2.32 9.23 16.28
CA CYS A 33 3.24 8.83 17.34
C CYS A 33 4.41 9.81 17.46
N TYR A 34 5.08 10.13 16.35
CA TYR A 34 6.14 11.14 16.33
C TYR A 34 5.64 12.51 16.82
N ARG A 35 4.44 12.94 16.42
CA ARG A 35 3.85 14.20 16.88
C ARG A 35 3.60 14.21 18.39
N ARG A 36 3.18 13.08 18.98
CA ARG A 36 2.85 12.98 20.41
C ARG A 36 4.07 12.82 21.31
N PHE A 37 5.05 12.01 20.88
CA PHE A 37 6.17 11.61 21.73
C PHE A 37 7.49 12.31 21.34
N GLY A 38 7.60 12.83 20.12
CA GLY A 38 8.79 13.54 19.64
C GLY A 38 10.04 12.66 19.52
N ASP A 39 9.86 11.35 19.48
CA ASP A 39 10.94 10.38 19.59
C ASP A 39 11.71 10.21 18.27
N GLU A 40 13.04 10.11 18.33
CA GLU A 40 13.88 9.94 17.13
C GLU A 40 13.65 8.56 16.47
N ASP A 41 13.30 7.53 17.24
CA ASP A 41 12.98 6.20 16.68
C ASP A 41 11.73 6.26 15.79
N SER A 42 10.76 7.11 16.17
CA SER A 42 9.56 7.35 15.37
C SER A 42 9.86 8.02 14.02
N LYS A 43 10.95 8.80 13.90
CA LYS A 43 11.35 9.34 12.58
C LYS A 43 11.81 8.23 11.65
N GLN A 44 12.55 7.24 12.17
CA GLN A 44 13.01 6.13 11.36
C GLN A 44 11.82 5.31 10.86
N TRP A 45 10.82 5.05 11.71
CA TRP A 45 9.62 4.33 11.33
C TRP A 45 8.80 5.06 10.26
N ILE A 46 8.71 6.40 10.34
CA ILE A 46 8.06 7.20 9.29
C ILE A 46 8.77 7.01 7.95
N ILE A 47 10.10 7.06 7.92
CA ILE A 47 10.88 6.88 6.69
C ILE A 47 10.68 5.47 6.12
N GLU A 48 10.74 4.45 6.97
CA GLU A 48 10.51 3.06 6.56
C GLU A 48 9.08 2.84 6.03
N ASP A 49 8.08 3.42 6.68
CA ASP A 49 6.69 3.35 6.24
C ASP A 49 6.46 4.14 4.93
N GLU A 50 7.11 5.30 4.75
CA GLU A 50 7.08 6.05 3.47
C GLU A 50 7.67 5.24 2.32
N GLN A 51 8.80 4.58 2.56
CA GLN A 51 9.42 3.69 1.57
C GLN A 51 8.51 2.51 1.22
N LYS A 52 7.86 1.88 2.21
CA LYS A 52 6.91 0.79 1.96
C LYS A 52 5.70 1.25 1.14
N VAL A 53 5.15 2.43 1.43
CA VAL A 53 4.04 2.98 0.64
C VAL A 53 4.48 3.19 -0.80
N ALA A 54 5.65 3.79 -1.02
CA ALA A 54 6.20 4.02 -2.36
C ALA A 54 6.46 2.71 -3.11
N GLU A 55 6.99 1.69 -2.44
CA GLU A 55 7.21 0.36 -3.01
C GLU A 55 5.90 -0.31 -3.43
N ILE A 56 4.87 -0.26 -2.58
CA ILE A 56 3.55 -0.81 -2.91
C ILE A 56 2.94 -0.06 -4.11
N GLU A 57 3.06 1.27 -4.16
CA GLU A 57 2.60 2.06 -5.32
C GLU A 57 3.37 1.70 -6.60
N HIS A 58 4.67 1.39 -6.51
CA HIS A 58 5.45 0.90 -7.64
C HIS A 58 4.96 -0.49 -8.10
N GLN A 59 4.81 -1.43 -7.16
CA GLN A 59 4.33 -2.78 -7.46
C GLN A 59 2.93 -2.77 -8.09
N ILE A 60 2.04 -1.89 -7.64
CA ILE A 60 0.71 -1.69 -8.26
C ILE A 60 0.86 -1.29 -9.73
N LYS A 61 1.75 -0.34 -10.05
CA LYS A 61 1.99 0.08 -11.43
C LYS A 61 2.55 -1.06 -12.28
N GLU A 62 3.48 -1.84 -11.74
CA GLU A 62 4.03 -3.01 -12.43
C GLU A 62 2.97 -4.08 -12.69
N VAL A 63 2.12 -4.36 -11.70
CA VAL A 63 1.01 -5.31 -11.84
C VAL A 63 0.00 -4.81 -12.89
N ILE A 64 -0.33 -3.52 -12.89
CA ILE A 64 -1.19 -2.93 -13.92
C ILE A 64 -0.56 -3.07 -15.29
N ALA A 65 0.72 -2.70 -15.44
CA ALA A 65 1.43 -2.80 -16.72
C ALA A 65 1.53 -4.25 -17.21
N TYR A 66 1.76 -5.20 -16.31
CA TYR A 66 1.76 -6.63 -16.59
C TYR A 66 0.37 -7.10 -17.05
N MET A 67 -0.70 -6.67 -16.36
CA MET A 67 -2.08 -7.00 -16.71
C MET A 67 -2.47 -6.43 -18.07
N ASP A 68 -2.09 -5.19 -18.37
CA ASP A 68 -2.30 -4.55 -19.67
C ASP A 68 -1.54 -5.29 -20.79
N THR A 69 -0.26 -5.61 -20.57
CA THR A 69 0.57 -6.34 -21.54
C THR A 69 0.03 -7.74 -21.85
N ASN A 70 -0.56 -8.39 -20.84
CA ASN A 70 -1.10 -9.75 -20.96
C ASN A 70 -2.62 -9.78 -21.27
N CYS A 71 -3.25 -8.62 -21.56
CA CYS A 71 -4.69 -8.50 -21.82
C CYS A 71 -5.57 -9.15 -20.73
N ILE A 72 -5.15 -9.06 -19.46
CA ILE A 72 -5.88 -9.64 -18.33
C ILE A 72 -7.05 -8.71 -17.98
N GLN A 73 -8.28 -9.23 -18.15
CA GLN A 73 -9.52 -8.53 -17.82
C GLN A 73 -9.91 -8.66 -16.37
#